data_AF-Q0SLQ0-F1
#
_entry.id   AF-Q0SLQ0-F1
#
_cell.length_a   1.000
_cell.length_b   1.000
_cell.length_c   1.000
_cell.angle_alpha   90.00
_cell.angle_beta   90.00
_cell.angle_gamma   90.00
#
_symmetry.space_group_name_H-M   'P 1'
#
loop_
_entity.id
_entity.type
_entity.pdbx_description
1 polymer ?
#
loop_
_entity_poly.entity_id
_entity_poly.type
_entity_poly.pdbx_seq_one_letter_code
_entity_poly.pdbx_strand_id
1 'polypeptide(L)' 'MEKLSTTRGDLRATLSEGNQKYTRSGKKPILKEHVRVNKIESNSDKLKSELKRVKEYFKDKSDFEKIKEYIANSADE' A
#
# COMPACT_ATOMS: atom_id res chain seq x y z
N MET A 1 -3.50 6.52 -4.27
CA MET A 1 -2.59 5.98 -3.23
C MET A 1 -3.31 5.34 -2.05
N GLU A 2 -4.43 5.88 -1.58
CA GLU A 2 -5.20 5.31 -0.45
C GLU A 2 -5.58 3.84 -0.63
N LYS A 3 -6.10 3.46 -1.81
CA LYS A 3 -6.48 2.07 -2.12
C LYS A 3 -5.33 1.07 -1.94
N LEU A 4 -4.11 1.44 -2.35
CA LEU A 4 -2.92 0.61 -2.14
C LEU A 4 -2.58 0.49 -0.64
N SER A 5 -2.69 1.59 0.10
CA SER A 5 -2.44 1.61 1.54
C SER A 5 -3.44 0.73 2.31
N THR A 6 -4.73 0.83 1.99
CA THR A 6 -5.80 0.02 2.57
C THR A 6 -5.60 -1.46 2.25
N THR A 7 -5.37 -1.80 0.98
CA THR A 7 -5.17 -3.20 0.56
C THR A 7 -3.97 -3.85 1.25
N ARG A 8 -2.86 -3.11 1.41
CA ARG A 8 -1.71 -3.57 2.21
C ARG A 8 -2.09 -3.75 3.69
N GLY A 9 -2.91 -2.86 4.22
CA GLY A 9 -3.47 -2.96 5.58
C GLY A 9 -4.28 -4.23 5.78
N ASP A 10 -5.15 -4.58 4.83
CA ASP A 10 -6.02 -5.76 4.90
C ASP A 10 -5.22 -7.07 4.81
N LEU A 11 -4.23 -7.13 3.92
CA LEU A 11 -3.33 -8.29 3.83
C LEU A 11 -2.59 -8.50 5.16
N ARG A 12 -2.08 -7.42 5.75
CA ARG A 12 -1.37 -7.48 7.02
C ARG A 12 -2.28 -7.83 8.20
N ALA A 13 -3.50 -7.30 8.27
CA ALA A 13 -4.48 -7.68 9.29
C ALA A 13 -4.90 -9.17 9.15
N THR A 14 -4.83 -9.71 7.94
CA THR A 14 -5.09 -11.13 7.68
C THR A 14 -3.94 -12.01 8.19
N LEU A 15 -2.69 -11.56 8.03
CA LEU A 15 -1.49 -12.35 8.36
C LEU A 15 -1.02 -12.17 9.82
N SER A 16 -1.24 -11.00 10.42
CA SER A 16 -0.65 -10.61 11.69
C SER A 16 -1.69 -10.21 12.73
N GLU A 17 -1.34 -10.41 13.99
CA GLU A 17 -2.11 -9.90 15.12
C GLU A 17 -2.02 -8.37 15.18
N GLY A 18 -3.12 -7.72 15.56
CA GLY A 18 -3.19 -6.28 15.75
C GLY A 18 -2.88 -5.42 14.51
N ASN A 19 -2.82 -5.99 13.30
CA ASN A 19 -2.44 -5.27 12.07
C ASN A 19 -1.16 -4.42 12.30
N GLN A 20 -0.14 -5.02 12.91
CA GLN A 20 1.05 -4.31 13.36
C GLN A 20 2.02 -4.02 12.19
N LYS A 21 2.56 -2.79 12.08
CA LYS A 21 3.49 -2.45 10.97
C LYS A 21 4.85 -3.00 11.36
N TYR A 22 5.52 -3.69 10.44
CA TYR A 22 6.94 -3.95 10.62
C TYR A 22 7.71 -2.68 10.23
N THR A 23 8.46 -2.14 11.17
CA THR A 23 9.41 -1.03 10.95
C THR A 23 10.81 -1.52 11.29
N ARG A 24 11.85 -0.90 10.71
CA ARG A 24 13.25 -1.32 10.91
C ARG A 24 13.68 -1.33 12.39
N SER A 25 13.12 -0.41 13.19
CA SER A 25 13.36 -0.29 14.63
C SER A 25 12.28 -0.96 15.49
N GLY A 26 11.25 -1.54 14.88
CA GLY A 26 10.10 -2.09 15.57
C GLY A 26 10.20 -3.59 15.83
N LYS A 27 9.38 -4.08 16.77
CA LYS A 27 9.19 -5.52 16.98
C LYS A 27 8.61 -6.15 15.71
N LYS A 28 9.09 -7.36 15.40
CA LYS A 28 8.52 -8.18 14.32
C LYS A 28 7.04 -8.45 14.63
N PRO A 29 6.11 -8.28 13.68
CA PRO A 29 4.71 -8.59 13.89
C PRO A 29 4.53 -10.06 14.23
N ILE A 30 3.66 -10.33 15.20
CA ILE A 30 3.25 -11.69 15.54
C ILE A 30 2.31 -12.17 14.43
N LEU A 31 2.59 -13.35 13.88
CA LEU A 31 1.76 -13.97 12.86
C LEU A 31 0.62 -14.74 13.53
N LYS A 32 -0.55 -14.74 12.90
CA LYS A 32 -1.66 -15.57 13.34
C LYS A 32 -1.37 -17.04 13.04
N GLU A 33 -1.66 -17.90 14.00
CA GLU A 33 -1.46 -19.35 13.87
C GLU A 33 -2.36 -19.97 12.79
N HIS A 34 -3.59 -19.47 12.67
CA HIS A 34 -4.54 -19.90 11.65
C HIS A 34 -4.94 -18.75 10.73
N VAL A 35 -4.74 -18.95 9.43
CA VAL A 35 -5.09 -17.99 8.39
C VAL A 35 -5.85 -18.71 7.27
N ARG A 36 -6.85 -18.05 6.71
CA ARG A 36 -7.61 -18.58 5.56
C ARG A 36 -6.81 -18.33 4.28
N VAL A 37 -6.27 -19.38 3.67
CA VAL A 37 -5.43 -19.31 2.46
C VAL A 37 -6.12 -18.51 1.34
N ASN A 38 -7.39 -18.81 1.04
CA ASN A 38 -8.16 -18.10 0.00
C ASN A 38 -8.24 -16.58 0.24
N LYS A 39 -8.23 -16.14 1.50
CA LYS A 39 -8.25 -14.72 1.86
C LYS A 39 -6.88 -14.06 1.68
N ILE A 40 -5.79 -14.81 1.88
CA ILE A 40 -4.43 -14.36 1.57
C ILE A 40 -4.27 -14.19 0.07
N GLU A 41 -4.67 -15.19 -0.71
CA GLU A 41 -4.58 -15.16 -2.18
C GLU A 41 -5.35 -13.96 -2.75
N SER A 42 -6.63 -13.80 -2.37
CA SER A 42 -7.43 -12.66 -2.83
C SER A 42 -6.83 -11.31 -2.45
N ASN A 43 -6.32 -11.16 -1.23
CA ASN A 43 -5.69 -9.91 -0.80
C ASN A 43 -4.36 -9.66 -1.53
N SER A 44 -3.59 -10.71 -1.84
CA SER A 44 -2.35 -10.63 -2.61
C SER A 44 -2.62 -10.17 -4.05
N ASP A 45 -3.64 -10.73 -4.70
CA ASP A 45 -4.02 -10.35 -6.08
C ASP A 45 -4.51 -8.91 -6.18
N LYS A 46 -5.30 -8.46 -5.18
CA LYS A 46 -5.71 -7.06 -5.06
C LYS A 46 -4.49 -6.15 -4.90
N LEU A 47 -3.54 -6.53 -4.03
CA LEU A 47 -2.34 -5.74 -3.79
C LEU A 47 -1.50 -5.61 -5.07
N LYS A 48 -1.33 -6.71 -5.81
CA LYS A 48 -0.63 -6.73 -7.09
C LYS A 48 -1.29 -5.83 -8.12
N SER A 49 -2.62 -5.83 -8.18
CA SER A 49 -3.41 -5.00 -9.10
C SER A 49 -3.28 -3.50 -8.78
N GLU A 50 -3.36 -3.12 -7.50
CA GLU A 50 -3.19 -1.73 -7.07
C GLU A 50 -1.75 -1.24 -7.27
N LEU A 51 -0.74 -2.10 -7.08
CA LEU A 51 0.65 -1.77 -7.43
C LEU A 51 0.84 -1.52 -8.93
N LYS A 52 0.16 -2.28 -9.78
CA LYS A 52 0.19 -2.07 -11.24
C LYS A 52 -0.38 -0.69 -11.60
N ARG A 53 -1.53 -0.32 -11.01
CA ARG A 53 -2.15 1.00 -11.20
C ARG A 53 -1.23 2.14 -10.79
N VAL A 54 -0.57 2.03 -9.65
CA VAL A 54 0.38 3.06 -9.18
C VAL A 54 1.58 3.17 -10.13
N LYS A 55 2.11 2.04 -10.63
CA LYS A 55 3.18 2.06 -11.64
C LYS A 55 2.75 2.74 -12.94
N GLU A 56 1.52 2.51 -13.39
CA GLU A 56 0.98 3.13 -14.59
C GLU A 56 0.79 4.64 -14.42
N TYR A 57 0.26 5.07 -13.27
CA TYR A 57 0.17 6.48 -12.90
C TYR A 57 1.52 7.22 -13.01
N PHE A 58 2.60 6.62 -12.52
CA PHE A 58 3.94 7.23 -12.62
C PHE A 58 4.58 7.16 -14.02
N LYS A 59 4.03 6.38 -14.94
CA LYS A 59 4.51 6.35 -16.34
C LYS A 59 3.91 7.48 -17.17
N ASP A 60 2.75 8.00 -16.77
CA ASP A 60 2.11 9.09 -17.47
C ASP A 60 2.83 10.41 -17.15
N LYS A 61 3.48 10.99 -18.17
CA LYS A 61 4.19 12.27 -18.02
C LYS A 61 3.26 13.41 -17.61
N SER A 62 1.98 13.34 -17.96
CA SER A 62 1.00 14.37 -17.60
C SER A 62 0.71 14.40 -16.10
N ASP A 63 0.77 13.25 -15.44
CA ASP A 63 0.64 13.16 -13.99
C ASP A 63 1.89 13.72 -13.28
N PHE A 64 3.07 13.59 -13.89
CA PHE A 64 4.30 14.19 -13.37
C PHE A 64 4.28 15.73 -13.44
N GLU A 65 3.75 16.32 -14.50
CA GLU A 65 3.58 17.78 -14.61
C GLU A 65 2.60 18.30 -13.55
N LYS A 66 1.46 17.63 -13.35
CA LYS A 66 0.50 17.99 -12.29
C LYS A 66 1.11 17.92 -10.89
N ILE A 67 1.96 16.92 -10.62
CA ILE A 67 2.68 16.82 -9.34
C ILE A 67 3.64 17.99 -9.15
N LYS A 68 4.38 18.38 -10.20
CA LYS A 68 5.29 19.54 -10.14
C LYS A 68 4.54 20.84 -9.88
N GLU A 69 3.41 21.04 -10.56
CA GLU A 69 2.54 22.21 -10.36
C GLU A 69 2.00 22.26 -8.93
N TYR A 70 1.55 21.12 -8.38
CA TYR A 70 1.09 21.04 -7.00
C TYR A 70 2.19 21.37 -5.99
N ILE A 71 3.42 20.86 -6.20
CA ILE A 71 4.57 21.16 -5.33
C ILE A 71 4.92 22.65 -5.40
N ALA A 72 4.97 23.23 -6.60
CA ALA A 72 5.29 24.65 -6.78
C ALA A 72 4.27 25.55 -6.06
N ASN A 73 2.98 25.27 -6.23
CA ASN A 73 1.92 26.04 -5.57
C ASN A 73 1.86 25.83 -4.05
N SER A 74 2.38 24.72 -3.54
CA SER A 74 2.45 24.44 -2.09
C SER A 74 3.69 25.00 -1.39
N ALA A 75 4.68 25.49 -2.16
CA ALA A 75 5.92 26.06 -1.63
C ALA A 75 5.85 27.59 -1.44
N ASP A 76 4.77 28.22 -1.88
CA ASP A 76 4.48 29.65 -1.73
C ASP A 76 3.48 29.96 -0.59
N GLU A 77 3.15 28.97 0.26
CA GLU A 77 2.49 29.12 1.57
C GLU A 77 3.50 29.00 2.73
#